data_AF-A0A401FR71-F1
#
_entry.id   AF-A0A401FR71-F1
#
_cell.length_a   1.000
_cell.length_b   1.000
_cell.length_c   1.000
_cell.angle_alpha   90.00
_cell.angle_beta   90.00
_cell.angle_gamma   90.00
#
_symmetry.space_group_name_H-M   'P 1'
#
loop_
_entity.id
_entity.type
_entity.pdbx_description
1 polymer ?
#
loop_
_entity_poly.entity_id
_entity_poly.type
_entity_poly.pdbx_seq_one_letter_code
_entity_poly.pdbx_strand_id
1 'polypeptide(L)'
;MYGNAEFMDEASEIAGNAQVISQIRYNQNILIRSGKKSVEKYFKNIQPIQKTIHVRGGKEIVVLIKSAGIHVCAHKKKRFVIAIKYRLFGNSC
;
A
#
# COMPACT_ATOMS: atom_id res chain seq x y z
N MET A 1 0.19 11.72 -6.22
CA MET A 1 1.05 11.20 -7.32
C MET A 1 1.38 9.75 -7.02
N TYR A 2 1.51 8.91 -8.05
CA TYR A 2 2.00 7.52 -7.90
C TYR A 2 3.49 7.52 -8.22
N GLY A 3 4.33 7.20 -7.24
CA GLY A 3 5.77 7.06 -7.41
C GLY A 3 6.09 5.93 -8.37
N ASN A 4 6.91 6.24 -9.38
CA ASN A 4 7.49 5.25 -10.28
C ASN A 4 8.72 4.59 -9.62
N ALA A 5 9.41 3.71 -10.36
CA ALA A 5 10.57 2.99 -9.84
C ALA A 5 11.71 3.93 -9.39
N GLU A 6 12.03 4.88 -10.27
CA GLU A 6 13.11 5.86 -10.12
C GLU A 6 12.86 6.78 -8.93
N PHE A 7 11.69 7.42 -8.85
CA PHE A 7 11.30 8.24 -7.72
C PHE A 7 11.42 7.51 -6.38
N MET A 8 10.96 6.26 -6.31
CA MET A 8 11.01 5.50 -5.06
C MET A 8 12.43 5.20 -4.60
N ASP A 9 13.36 5.00 -5.53
CA ASP A 9 14.74 4.65 -5.23
C ASP A 9 15.61 5.90 -5.00
N GLU A 10 15.51 6.90 -5.88
CA GLU A 10 16.27 8.16 -5.75
C GLU A 10 15.84 8.98 -4.54
N ALA A 11 14.53 9.09 -4.26
CA ALA A 11 14.07 9.82 -3.08
C ALA A 11 14.57 9.15 -1.78
N SER A 12 14.73 7.82 -1.79
CA SER A 12 15.29 7.07 -0.67
C SER A 12 16.77 7.41 -0.50
N GLU A 13 17.53 7.39 -1.59
CA GLU A 13 18.96 7.70 -1.60
C GLU A 13 19.24 9.12 -1.12
N ILE A 14 18.55 10.12 -1.68
CA ILE A 14 18.68 11.55 -1.31
C ILE A 14 18.33 11.76 0.17
N ALA A 15 17.33 11.05 0.68
CA ALA A 15 16.92 11.14 2.08
C ALA A 15 17.77 10.29 3.04
N GLY A 16 18.96 9.85 2.63
CA GLY A 16 19.86 9.07 3.49
C GLY A 16 19.40 7.63 3.71
N ASN A 17 18.88 6.99 2.65
CA ASN A 17 18.26 5.66 2.67
C ASN A 17 17.01 5.55 3.57
N ALA A 18 16.27 6.65 3.71
CA ALA A 18 15.03 6.67 4.47
C ALA A 18 13.89 5.90 3.78
N GLN A 19 12.88 5.51 4.56
CA GLN A 19 11.70 4.86 4.02
C GLN A 19 10.85 5.84 3.20
N VAL A 20 10.78 5.61 1.89
CA VAL A 20 9.88 6.34 1.00
C VAL A 20 8.51 5.67 0.96
N ILE A 21 7.46 6.45 1.22
CA ILE A 21 6.07 6.01 1.15
C ILE A 21 5.38 6.72 -0.01
N SER A 22 4.83 5.94 -0.93
CA SER A 22 4.04 6.43 -2.07
C SER A 22 2.80 5.57 -2.28
N GLN A 23 1.82 6.13 -2.98
CA GLN A 23 0.67 5.39 -3.46
C GLN A 23 1.05 4.47 -4.63
N ILE A 24 0.32 3.36 -4.76
CA ILE A 24 0.36 2.43 -5.90
C ILE A 24 -1.03 2.33 -6.52
N ARG A 25 -1.11 2.19 -7.86
CA ARG A 25 -2.39 2.00 -8.54
C ARG A 25 -2.97 0.61 -8.27
N TYR A 26 -4.28 0.52 -8.12
CA TYR A 26 -4.98 -0.74 -7.87
C TYR A 26 -4.86 -1.75 -9.04
N ASN A 27 -4.75 -1.25 -10.28
CA ASN A 27 -4.57 -2.05 -11.48
C ASN A 27 -3.09 -2.37 -11.81
N GLN A 28 -2.15 -1.94 -10.96
CA GLN A 28 -0.74 -2.21 -11.14
C GLN A 28 -0.49 -3.73 -11.12
N ASN A 29 0.29 -4.22 -12.08
CA ASN A 29 0.66 -5.64 -12.12
C ASN A 29 1.75 -5.94 -11.08
N ILE A 30 1.54 -7.03 -10.37
CA ILE A 30 2.48 -7.66 -9.43
C ILE A 30 2.78 -9.08 -9.89
N LEU A 31 3.96 -9.57 -9.54
CA LEU A 31 4.37 -10.94 -9.80
C LEU A 31 4.10 -11.80 -8.56
N ILE A 32 3.37 -12.89 -8.77
CA ILE A 32 3.10 -13.95 -7.80
C ILE A 32 3.53 -15.30 -8.37
N ARG A 33 3.53 -16.37 -7.55
CA ARG A 33 3.94 -17.72 -7.98
C ARG A 33 3.19 -18.20 -9.23
N SER A 34 1.91 -17.87 -9.36
CA SER A 34 1.06 -18.26 -10.49
C SER A 34 1.09 -17.27 -11.67
N GLY A 35 2.05 -16.34 -11.72
CA GLY A 35 2.19 -15.35 -12.80
C GLY A 35 1.83 -13.93 -12.38
N LYS A 36 1.40 -13.10 -13.35
CA LYS A 36 1.05 -11.69 -13.12
C LYS A 36 -0.39 -11.55 -12.62
N LYS A 37 -0.60 -10.70 -11.62
CA LYS A 37 -1.93 -10.37 -11.09
C LYS A 37 -2.00 -8.88 -10.76
N SER A 38 -3.17 -8.26 -10.78
CA SER A 38 -3.30 -6.87 -10.31
C SER A 38 -3.25 -6.79 -8.79
N VAL A 39 -2.78 -5.66 -8.26
CA VAL A 39 -2.79 -5.35 -6.80
C VAL A 39 -4.18 -5.58 -6.22
N GLU A 40 -5.22 -5.06 -6.85
CA GLU A 40 -6.61 -5.24 -6.40
C GLU A 40 -7.02 -6.71 -6.30
N LYS A 41 -6.85 -7.49 -7.38
CA LYS A 41 -7.23 -8.90 -7.39
C LYS A 41 -6.44 -9.71 -6.36
N TYR A 42 -5.20 -9.32 -6.07
CA TYR A 42 -4.38 -9.94 -5.04
C TYR A 42 -4.93 -9.67 -3.64
N PHE A 43 -5.13 -8.39 -3.28
CA PHE A 43 -5.60 -8.01 -1.95
C PHE A 43 -7.08 -8.32 -1.70
N LYS A 44 -7.90 -8.58 -2.73
CA LYS A 44 -9.30 -9.01 -2.57
C LYS A 44 -9.42 -10.29 -1.74
N ASN A 45 -8.46 -11.20 -1.87
CA ASN A 45 -8.51 -12.54 -1.26
C ASN A 45 -7.77 -12.64 0.08
N ILE A 46 -7.20 -11.54 0.59
CA ILE A 46 -6.47 -11.52 1.86
C ILE A 46 -7.41 -11.08 2.98
N GLN A 47 -7.41 -11.81 4.11
CA GLN A 47 -8.16 -11.42 5.30
C GLN A 47 -7.55 -10.14 5.91
N PRO A 48 -8.33 -9.08 6.15
CA PRO A 48 -7.82 -7.87 6.76
C PRO A 48 -7.62 -8.04 8.27
N ILE A 49 -6.69 -7.26 8.81
CA ILE A 49 -6.48 -7.08 10.24
C ILE A 49 -7.08 -5.72 10.63
N GLN A 50 -7.88 -5.69 11.70
CA GLN A 50 -8.38 -4.45 12.26
C GLN A 50 -7.32 -3.80 13.15
N LYS A 51 -7.06 -2.50 12.96
CA LYS A 51 -6.13 -1.71 13.77
C LYS A 51 -6.71 -0.33 14.06
N THR A 52 -6.45 0.19 15.25
CA THR A 52 -6.65 1.59 15.58
C THR A 52 -5.38 2.36 15.22
N ILE A 53 -5.50 3.43 14.45
CA ILE A 53 -4.38 4.31 14.09
C ILE A 53 -4.70 5.75 14.50
N HIS A 54 -3.65 6.49 14.87
CA HIS A 54 -3.73 7.92 15.12
C HIS A 54 -3.48 8.65 13.80
N VAL A 55 -4.46 9.43 13.35
CA VAL A 55 -4.29 10.34 12.21
C VAL A 55 -3.93 11.74 12.71
N ARG A 56 -3.43 12.58 11.80
CA ARG A 56 -3.05 13.97 12.10
C ARG A 56 -4.19 14.70 12.83
N GLY A 57 -3.83 15.49 13.84
CA GLY A 57 -4.79 16.16 14.72
C GLY A 57 -5.26 15.31 15.90
N GLY A 58 -4.57 14.20 16.22
CA GLY A 58 -4.83 13.39 17.41
C GLY A 58 -6.08 12.50 17.34
N LYS A 59 -6.74 12.44 16.18
CA LYS A 59 -7.94 11.61 15.99
C LYS A 59 -7.56 10.15 15.87
N GLU A 60 -8.20 9.30 16.65
CA GLU A 60 -8.13 7.85 16.48
C GLU A 60 -9.18 7.36 15.48
N ILE A 61 -8.77 6.44 14.60
CA ILE A 61 -9.68 5.78 13.66
C ILE A 61 -9.41 4.29 13.60
N VAL A 62 -10.47 3.52 13.41
CA VAL A 62 -10.38 2.09 13.13
C VAL A 62 -10.23 1.88 11.63
N VAL A 63 -9.17 1.18 11.24
CA VAL A 63 -8.86 0.82 9.86
C VAL A 63 -8.77 -0.68 9.68
N LEU A 64 -9.08 -1.14 8.47
CA LEU A 64 -8.80 -2.51 8.02
C LEU A 64 -7.54 -2.48 7.15
N ILE A 65 -6.52 -3.22 7.57
CA ILE A 65 -5.22 -3.25 6.93
C ILE A 65 -4.98 -4.62 6.32
N LYS A 66 -4.47 -4.63 5.08
CA LYS A 66 -3.86 -5.80 4.44
C LYS A 66 -2.46 -5.39 4.00
N SER A 67 -1.47 -6.26 4.10
CA SER A 67 -0.11 -5.94 3.72
C SER A 67 0.62 -7.15 3.14
N ALA A 68 1.53 -6.91 2.20
CA ALA A 68 2.40 -7.95 1.65
C ALA A 68 3.67 -7.38 1.03
N GLY A 69 4.78 -8.12 1.13
CA GLY A 69 5.99 -7.86 0.36
C GLY A 69 5.92 -8.54 -1.01
N ILE A 70 5.74 -7.77 -2.08
CA ILE A 70 5.43 -8.29 -3.42
C ILE A 70 6.30 -7.63 -4.49
N HIS A 71 6.61 -8.36 -5.56
CA HIS A 71 7.37 -7.82 -6.68
C HIS A 71 6.42 -7.00 -7.59
N VAL A 72 6.66 -5.69 -7.66
CA VAL A 72 5.85 -4.77 -8.48
C VAL A 72 6.47 -4.69 -9.86
N CYS A 73 5.75 -5.12 -10.89
CA CYS A 73 6.32 -5.28 -12.23
C CYS A 73 6.85 -3.97 -12.82
N ALA A 74 6.16 -2.84 -12.63
CA ALA A 74 6.64 -1.54 -13.11
C ALA A 74 7.87 -1.04 -12.36
N HIS A 75 8.11 -1.53 -11.13
CA HIS A 75 9.28 -1.14 -10.34
C HIS A 75 10.43 -2.14 -10.49
N LYS A 76 10.20 -3.31 -11.12
CA LYS A 76 11.14 -4.43 -11.23
C LYS A 76 11.80 -4.80 -9.89
N LYS A 77 11.12 -4.54 -8.78
CA LYS A 77 11.66 -4.63 -7.41
C LYS A 77 10.57 -5.09 -6.44
N LYS A 78 10.98 -5.78 -5.39
CA LYS A 78 10.10 -6.13 -4.27
C LYS A 78 9.78 -4.87 -3.47
N ARG A 79 8.49 -4.57 -3.27
CA ARG A 79 8.00 -3.45 -2.48
C ARG A 79 7.06 -3.98 -1.39
N PHE A 80 7.02 -3.29 -0.25
CA PHE A 80 6.04 -3.56 0.78
C PHE A 80 4.78 -2.75 0.49
N VAL A 81 3.69 -3.44 0.15
CA VAL A 81 2.42 -2.79 -0.23
C VAL A 81 1.43 -2.96 0.91
N ILE A 82 0.83 -1.85 1.33
CA ILE A 82 -0.19 -1.78 2.36
C ILE A 82 -1.50 -1.30 1.72
N ALA A 83 -2.54 -2.12 1.77
CA ALA A 83 -3.88 -1.75 1.41
C ALA A 83 -4.66 -1.39 2.69
N ILE A 84 -5.08 -0.13 2.78
CA ILE A 84 -5.78 0.42 3.93
C ILE A 84 -7.21 0.76 3.52
N LYS A 85 -8.20 0.27 4.26
CA LYS A 85 -9.60 0.68 4.15
C LYS A 85 -10.00 1.41 5.42
N TYR A 86 -10.36 2.67 5.26
CA TYR A 86 -10.92 3.50 6.32
C TYR A 86 -12.36 3.04 6.59
N ARG A 87 -12.70 2.77 7.87
CA ARG A 87 -14.11 2.82 8.26
C ARG A 87 -14.44 4.30 8.47
N LEU A 88 -15.18 4.88 7.54
CA LEU A 88 -15.85 6.15 7.81
C LEU A 88 -16.88 5.86 8.90
N PHE A 89 -16.68 6.41 10.09
CA PHE A 89 -17.75 6.55 11.06
C PHE A 89 -18.59 7.76 10.62
N GLY A 90 -19.83 7.50 10.19
CA GLY A 90 -20.89 8.48 9.97
C GLY A 90 -21.67 8.28 8.66
N ASN A 91 -23.01 8.26 8.60
CA ASN A 91 -24.04 8.47 9.62
C ASN A 91 -25.24 7.55 9.33
N SER A 92 -25.79 6.91 10.36
CA SER A 92 -27.22 6.63 10.41
C SER A 92 -27.96 7.97 10.36
N CYS A 93 -28.70 8.19 9.28
CA CYS A 93 -29.89 9.05 9.31
C CYS A 93 -31.04 8.21 9.89
#